data_AF-A0A8C3NH82-F1
#
_entry.id   AF-A0A8C3NH82-F1
#
_cell.length_a   1.000
_cell.length_b   1.000
_cell.length_c   1.000
_cell.angle_alpha   90.00
_cell.angle_beta   90.00
_cell.angle_gamma   90.00
#
_symmetry.space_group_name_H-M   'P 1'
#
loop_
_entity.id
_entity.type
_entity.pdbx_description
1 polymer ?
#
loop_
_entity_poly.entity_id
_entity_poly.type
_entity_poly.pdbx_seq_one_letter_code
_entity_poly.pdbx_strand_id
1 'polypeptide(L)'
;DQCRFQRPIITPFRRLILCAENRKEMEDWISSLKSVQSREHYETAQFNVEHFSGMHNWYACSHARPTFCNVCRESLSGVTSHGLSCEVCKFKAHKRCAVRATNNCKWTTLASIGKDIIEDEDGIAMPHQWLEGNLPVSAKCAVCDKTCGSVLRLQDWKCLWCKAMVHTACKDLYPRKCPLGQCKVSIIPPTALNSIDSDGFWKATCPPSCASPLLVFVNSKSGDNQGVKFLRRFKQSLNPAQVFDLMNGGPHLGLRLFQKFDNFRILVCGGDGSVGWVLSEIDKLSLHKQCQLGVLPLGTGNDLARVLGWGGSCDDDTQLPQILEKLERASTKMLDRWSIMSYELKLPAKPSILPVTAEESEECQISAYEDSVAAHLAKILNSDQHSVVISSAKILCETVKDFVAKIGKTYEKPMENAEEADAMAIKVRL
;
A
#
# COMPACT_ATOMS: atom_id res chain seq x y z
N ASP A 1 -39.13 7.07 23.13
CA ASP A 1 -39.55 6.12 22.07
C ASP A 1 -38.87 4.78 22.22
N GLN A 2 -39.64 3.74 22.56
CA GLN A 2 -39.14 2.36 22.72
C GLN A 2 -39.13 1.66 21.35
N CYS A 3 -37.94 1.30 20.85
CA CYS A 3 -37.81 0.46 19.66
C CYS A 3 -38.50 -0.90 19.89
N ARG A 4 -39.44 -1.28 19.02
CA ARG A 4 -40.27 -2.51 19.17
C ARG A 4 -39.54 -3.81 18.83
N PHE A 5 -38.42 -3.76 18.11
CA PHE A 5 -37.67 -4.95 17.70
C PHE A 5 -36.20 -4.82 18.11
N GLN A 6 -35.74 -5.76 18.93
CA GLN A 6 -34.36 -5.80 19.42
C GLN A 6 -33.74 -7.16 19.15
N ARG A 7 -32.51 -7.20 18.64
CA ARG A 7 -31.77 -8.45 18.41
C ARG A 7 -30.32 -8.34 18.90
N PRO A 8 -29.85 -9.29 19.74
CA PRO A 8 -28.46 -9.29 20.18
C PRO A 8 -27.55 -9.83 19.08
N ILE A 9 -26.50 -9.07 18.76
CA ILE A 9 -25.35 -9.48 17.97
C ILE A 9 -24.19 -9.75 18.93
N ILE A 10 -23.61 -10.94 18.82
CA ILE A 10 -22.41 -11.31 19.57
C ILE A 10 -21.22 -11.14 18.63
N THR A 11 -20.33 -10.20 18.95
CA THR A 11 -19.02 -10.07 18.31
C THR A 11 -17.95 -10.67 19.23
N PRO A 12 -16.73 -10.98 18.75
CA PRO A 12 -15.67 -11.56 19.59
C PRO A 12 -15.29 -10.72 20.82
N PHE A 13 -15.59 -9.42 20.79
CA PHE A 13 -15.16 -8.47 21.82
C PHE A 13 -16.33 -7.86 22.61
N ARG A 14 -17.56 -7.82 22.07
CA ARG A 14 -18.75 -7.25 22.75
C ARG A 14 -20.07 -7.83 22.24
N ARG A 15 -21.10 -7.77 23.10
CA ARG A 15 -22.50 -8.00 22.73
C ARG A 15 -23.17 -6.66 22.42
N LEU A 16 -23.63 -6.48 21.19
CA LEU A 16 -24.38 -5.30 20.73
C LEU A 16 -25.85 -5.67 20.61
N ILE A 17 -26.76 -4.72 20.86
CA ILE A 17 -28.20 -4.91 20.62
C ILE A 17 -28.57 -4.01 19.46
N LEU A 18 -28.94 -4.61 18.32
CA LEU A 18 -29.57 -3.89 17.23
C LEU A 18 -31.01 -3.59 17.60
N CYS A 19 -31.42 -2.35 17.38
CA CYS A 19 -32.79 -1.90 17.53
C CYS A 19 -33.30 -1.43 16.16
N ALA A 20 -34.52 -1.80 15.80
CA ALA A 20 -35.20 -1.29 14.61
C ALA A 20 -36.65 -0.92 14.95
N GLU A 21 -37.22 0.03 14.21
CA GLU A 21 -38.57 0.52 14.44
C GLU A 21 -39.63 -0.49 13.98
N ASN A 22 -39.30 -1.26 12.94
CA ASN A 22 -40.16 -2.31 12.39
C ASN A 22 -39.37 -3.56 11.98
N ARG A 23 -40.09 -4.68 11.78
CA ARG A 23 -39.50 -5.98 11.44
C ARG A 23 -38.79 -5.98 10.08
N LYS A 24 -39.29 -5.21 9.11
CA LYS A 24 -38.72 -5.14 7.76
C LYS A 24 -37.33 -4.50 7.79
N GLU A 25 -37.17 -3.39 8.52
CA GLU A 25 -35.86 -2.78 8.77
C GLU A 25 -34.90 -3.74 9.48
N MET A 26 -35.37 -4.48 10.50
CA MET A 26 -34.53 -5.47 11.17
C MET A 26 -34.04 -6.55 10.19
N GLU A 27 -34.90 -7.02 9.29
CA GLU A 27 -34.57 -8.00 8.26
C GLU A 27 -33.58 -7.42 7.22
N ASP A 28 -33.74 -6.15 6.82
CA ASP A 28 -32.82 -5.44 5.93
C ASP A 28 -31.43 -5.23 6.57
N TRP A 29 -31.38 -4.88 7.86
CA TRP A 29 -30.12 -4.77 8.62
C TRP A 29 -29.41 -6.13 8.74
N ILE A 30 -30.15 -7.21 8.99
CA ILE A 30 -29.60 -8.57 9.06
C ILE A 30 -29.07 -9.01 7.69
N SER A 31 -29.83 -8.73 6.62
CA SER A 31 -29.41 -9.02 5.25
C SER A 31 -28.12 -8.27 4.90
N SER A 32 -28.03 -7.00 5.27
CA SER A 32 -26.84 -6.16 5.09
C SER A 32 -25.63 -6.65 5.90
N LEU A 33 -25.84 -7.12 7.13
CA LEU A 33 -24.75 -7.68 7.93
C LEU A 33 -24.26 -9.03 7.39
N LYS A 34 -25.18 -9.87 6.92
CA LYS A 34 -24.82 -11.12 6.23
C LYS A 34 -24.10 -10.86 4.91
N SER A 35 -24.48 -9.83 4.16
CA SER A 35 -23.81 -9.46 2.93
C SER A 35 -22.41 -8.89 3.18
N VAL A 36 -22.18 -8.20 4.30
CA VAL A 36 -20.84 -7.77 4.76
C VAL A 36 -19.97 -8.97 5.15
N GLN A 37 -20.53 -10.02 5.78
CA GLN A 37 -19.80 -11.28 6.02
C GLN A 37 -19.46 -12.04 4.73
N SER A 38 -20.32 -11.99 3.71
CA SER A 38 -20.03 -12.60 2.40
C SER A 38 -19.19 -11.70 1.47
N ARG A 39 -18.88 -10.47 1.90
CA ARG A 39 -18.17 -9.46 1.11
C ARG A 39 -16.71 -9.83 0.87
N GLU A 40 -16.04 -10.48 1.82
CA GLU A 40 -14.66 -10.97 1.62
C GLU A 40 -14.56 -11.98 0.48
N HIS A 41 -15.55 -12.86 0.33
CA HIS A 41 -15.60 -13.86 -0.74
C HIS A 41 -16.02 -13.23 -2.09
N TYR A 42 -16.93 -12.25 -2.07
CA TYR A 42 -17.40 -11.55 -3.26
C TYR A 42 -16.36 -10.57 -3.83
N GLU A 43 -15.66 -9.80 -2.99
CA GLU A 43 -14.57 -8.90 -3.41
C GLU A 43 -13.38 -9.70 -3.97
N THR A 44 -13.05 -10.84 -3.37
CA THR A 44 -12.00 -11.76 -3.87
C THR A 44 -12.38 -12.36 -5.23
N ALA A 45 -13.63 -12.75 -5.42
CA ALA A 45 -14.12 -13.27 -6.71
C ALA A 45 -14.16 -12.18 -7.80
N GLN A 46 -14.61 -10.96 -7.49
CA GLN A 46 -14.58 -9.83 -8.43
C GLN A 46 -13.15 -9.45 -8.82
N PHE A 47 -12.23 -9.42 -7.84
CA PHE A 47 -10.82 -9.13 -8.07
C PHE A 47 -10.15 -10.19 -8.98
N ASN A 48 -10.47 -11.47 -8.76
CA ASN A 48 -10.00 -12.59 -9.59
C ASN A 48 -10.57 -12.57 -11.02
N VAL A 49 -11.75 -11.99 -11.25
CA VAL A 49 -12.29 -11.87 -12.61
C VAL A 49 -11.66 -10.70 -13.36
N GLU A 50 -11.49 -9.54 -12.72
CA GLU A 50 -10.91 -8.36 -13.39
C GLU A 50 -9.41 -8.52 -13.71
N HIS A 51 -8.64 -9.15 -12.82
CA HIS A 51 -7.18 -9.25 -12.97
C HIS A 51 -6.74 -10.27 -14.04
N PHE A 52 -7.60 -11.24 -14.37
CA PHE A 52 -7.29 -12.37 -15.26
C PHE A 52 -8.21 -12.49 -16.50
N SER A 53 -9.17 -11.59 -16.70
CA SER A 53 -10.21 -11.68 -17.76
C SER A 53 -9.73 -11.46 -19.20
N GLY A 54 -8.49 -11.01 -19.44
CA GLY A 54 -8.05 -10.61 -20.78
C GLY A 54 -8.75 -9.34 -21.31
N MET A 55 -9.54 -8.66 -20.46
CA MET A 55 -10.17 -7.39 -20.79
C MET A 55 -9.17 -6.22 -20.78
N HIS A 56 -9.45 -5.19 -21.58
CA HIS A 56 -8.66 -3.97 -21.58
C HIS A 56 -9.13 -3.04 -20.46
N ASN A 57 -8.23 -2.65 -19.56
CA ASN A 57 -8.49 -1.60 -18.60
C ASN A 57 -8.11 -0.24 -19.20
N TRP A 58 -9.09 0.64 -19.41
CA TRP A 58 -8.91 1.88 -20.18
C TRP A 58 -8.64 3.08 -19.27
N TYR A 59 -7.71 3.94 -19.70
CA TYR A 59 -7.54 5.28 -19.14
C TYR A 59 -7.47 6.32 -20.27
N ALA A 60 -7.96 7.52 -19.99
CA ALA A 60 -7.85 8.64 -20.92
C ALA A 60 -6.39 9.12 -20.99
N CYS A 61 -5.89 9.34 -22.20
CA CYS A 61 -4.56 9.91 -22.41
C CYS A 61 -4.54 10.89 -23.57
N SER A 62 -3.73 11.93 -23.44
CA SER A 62 -3.28 12.74 -24.57
C SER A 62 -2.07 12.08 -25.22
N HIS A 63 -1.92 12.30 -26.52
CA HIS A 63 -0.81 11.77 -27.31
C HIS A 63 0.04 12.93 -27.81
N ALA A 64 1.29 12.99 -27.35
CA ALA A 64 2.25 13.98 -27.84
C ALA A 64 2.71 13.72 -29.30
N ARG A 65 2.27 12.62 -29.91
CA ARG A 65 2.68 12.16 -31.24
C ARG A 65 1.48 11.60 -32.01
N PRO A 66 1.51 11.60 -33.36
CA PRO A 66 0.51 10.92 -34.17
C PRO A 66 0.31 9.49 -33.69
N THR A 67 -0.90 9.17 -33.24
CA THR A 67 -1.27 7.87 -32.67
C THR A 67 -2.58 7.46 -33.32
N PHE A 68 -2.74 6.18 -33.62
CA PHE A 68 -3.87 5.66 -34.37
C PHE A 68 -4.67 4.65 -33.53
N CYS A 69 -5.98 4.62 -33.77
CA CYS A 69 -6.91 3.71 -33.13
C CYS A 69 -6.69 2.28 -33.64
N ASN A 70 -6.40 1.33 -32.76
CA ASN A 70 -6.23 -0.08 -33.08
C ASN A 70 -7.53 -0.78 -33.51
N VAL A 71 -8.68 -0.10 -33.47
CA VAL A 71 -9.98 -0.63 -33.94
C VAL A 71 -10.32 -0.12 -35.34
N CYS A 72 -10.46 1.21 -35.52
CA CYS A 72 -10.84 1.79 -36.81
C CYS A 72 -9.65 2.21 -37.69
N ARG A 73 -8.41 2.12 -37.19
CA ARG A 73 -7.17 2.52 -37.86
C ARG A 73 -7.03 4.02 -38.16
N GLU A 74 -8.00 4.84 -37.78
CA GLU A 74 -7.96 6.30 -37.93
C GLU A 74 -7.13 6.99 -36.82
N SER A 75 -6.69 8.22 -37.09
CA SER A 75 -5.95 9.04 -36.13
C SER A 75 -6.75 9.32 -34.86
N LEU A 76 -6.05 9.34 -33.72
CA LEU A 76 -6.58 9.76 -32.41
C LEU A 76 -6.39 11.27 -32.17
N SER A 77 -6.24 12.09 -33.21
CA SER A 77 -6.00 13.53 -33.13
C SER A 77 -7.26 14.35 -32.87
N GLY A 78 -7.19 15.30 -31.93
CA GLY A 78 -8.18 16.36 -31.72
C GLY A 78 -7.95 17.09 -30.38
N VAL A 79 -8.14 18.41 -30.37
CA VAL A 79 -7.93 19.28 -29.19
C VAL A 79 -8.90 18.94 -28.03
N THR A 80 -10.01 18.25 -28.34
CA THR A 80 -11.07 17.89 -27.38
C THR A 80 -11.29 16.38 -27.23
N SER A 81 -10.54 15.52 -27.95
CA SER A 81 -10.78 14.07 -27.98
C SER A 81 -9.60 13.30 -27.41
N HIS A 82 -9.56 13.16 -26.09
CA HIS A 82 -8.65 12.22 -25.43
C HIS A 82 -8.92 10.79 -25.94
N GLY A 83 -7.92 10.17 -26.58
CA GLY A 83 -7.94 8.75 -26.87
C GLY A 83 -7.90 7.93 -25.58
N LEU A 84 -8.39 6.70 -25.66
CA LEU A 84 -8.25 5.72 -24.58
C LEU A 84 -7.01 4.85 -24.83
N SER A 85 -6.31 4.53 -23.76
CA SER A 85 -5.21 3.57 -23.76
C SER A 85 -5.50 2.47 -22.77
N CYS A 86 -5.23 1.23 -23.15
CA CYS A 86 -5.17 0.14 -22.20
C CYS A 86 -3.96 0.34 -21.27
N GLU A 87 -4.16 0.12 -19.98
CA GLU A 87 -3.14 0.22 -18.93
C GLU A 87 -2.04 -0.84 -19.06
N VAL A 88 -2.40 -2.00 -19.62
CA VAL A 88 -1.57 -3.21 -19.63
C VAL A 88 -0.87 -3.41 -20.97
N CYS A 89 -1.62 -3.53 -22.07
CA CYS A 89 -1.05 -3.84 -23.38
C CYS A 89 -0.72 -2.60 -24.22
N LYS A 90 -1.16 -1.39 -23.79
CA LYS A 90 -1.07 -0.14 -24.55
C LYS A 90 -1.86 -0.08 -25.85
N PHE A 91 -2.82 -0.98 -26.06
CA PHE A 91 -3.82 -0.87 -27.13
C PHE A 91 -4.50 0.51 -27.04
N LYS A 92 -4.62 1.20 -28.18
CA LYS A 92 -5.16 2.56 -28.26
C LYS A 92 -6.49 2.55 -29.01
N ALA A 93 -7.49 3.25 -28.51
CA ALA A 93 -8.79 3.32 -29.17
C ALA A 93 -9.47 4.67 -28.95
N HIS A 94 -10.33 5.10 -29.88
CA HIS A 94 -11.28 6.17 -29.59
C HIS A 94 -12.25 5.73 -28.49
N LYS A 95 -12.83 6.68 -27.75
CA LYS A 95 -13.88 6.39 -26.76
C LYS A 95 -15.03 5.54 -27.34
N ARG A 96 -15.48 5.87 -28.56
CA ARG A 96 -16.51 5.12 -29.30
C ARG A 96 -16.07 3.73 -29.77
N CYS A 97 -14.76 3.51 -29.92
CA CYS A 97 -14.20 2.28 -30.45
C CYS A 97 -13.85 1.28 -29.34
N ALA A 98 -13.58 1.74 -28.12
CA ALA A 98 -13.17 0.87 -27.01
C ALA A 98 -14.18 -0.22 -26.67
N VAL A 99 -15.49 0.07 -26.79
CA VAL A 99 -16.56 -0.93 -26.58
C VAL A 99 -16.59 -2.04 -27.64
N ARG A 100 -15.95 -1.82 -28.80
CA ARG A 100 -15.81 -2.79 -29.89
C ARG A 100 -14.45 -3.47 -29.91
N ALA A 101 -13.56 -3.14 -28.97
CA ALA A 101 -12.24 -3.75 -28.90
C ALA A 101 -12.37 -5.22 -28.53
N THR A 102 -11.56 -6.07 -29.17
CA THR A 102 -11.50 -7.50 -28.82
C THR A 102 -10.89 -7.67 -27.43
N ASN A 103 -11.44 -8.58 -26.62
CA ASN A 103 -10.94 -8.91 -25.27
C ASN A 103 -9.71 -9.82 -25.35
N ASN A 104 -8.66 -9.33 -26.00
CA ASN A 104 -7.40 -10.02 -26.23
C ASN A 104 -6.22 -9.25 -25.61
N CYS A 105 -6.44 -8.66 -24.43
CA CYS A 105 -5.39 -8.01 -23.67
C CYS A 105 -4.26 -9.00 -23.32
N LYS A 106 -3.18 -8.50 -22.72
CA LYS A 106 -1.99 -9.29 -22.38
C LYS A 106 -2.40 -10.55 -21.60
N TRP A 107 -1.96 -11.71 -22.08
CA TRP A 107 -2.25 -12.98 -21.44
C TRP A 107 -1.76 -12.99 -19.99
N THR A 108 -2.42 -13.74 -19.12
CA THR A 108 -2.07 -13.83 -17.70
C THR A 108 -1.96 -15.26 -17.24
N THR A 109 -2.76 -16.17 -17.79
CA THR A 109 -2.83 -17.59 -17.44
C THR A 109 -2.76 -18.49 -18.68
N LEU A 110 -2.57 -19.80 -18.45
CA LEU A 110 -2.56 -20.80 -19.52
C LEU A 110 -3.87 -20.78 -20.31
N ALA A 111 -5.00 -20.63 -19.61
CA ALA A 111 -6.33 -20.50 -20.21
C ALA A 111 -6.45 -19.28 -21.14
N SER A 112 -5.78 -18.16 -20.81
CA SER A 112 -5.82 -16.96 -21.64
C SER A 112 -5.02 -17.09 -22.94
N ILE A 113 -4.01 -17.99 -23.00
CA ILE A 113 -3.31 -18.33 -24.25
C ILE A 113 -4.20 -19.20 -25.13
N GLY A 114 -4.91 -20.16 -24.54
CA GLY A 114 -5.87 -21.00 -25.24
C GLY A 114 -5.20 -21.87 -26.31
N LYS A 115 -5.67 -21.76 -27.56
CA LYS A 115 -5.21 -22.63 -28.67
C LYS A 115 -3.85 -22.26 -29.24
N ASP A 116 -3.28 -21.13 -28.81
CA ASP A 116 -2.01 -20.64 -29.31
C ASP A 116 -0.80 -21.30 -28.61
N ILE A 117 -1.02 -22.20 -27.66
CA ILE A 117 0.05 -22.90 -26.93
C ILE A 117 0.92 -23.72 -27.91
N ILE A 118 2.22 -23.68 -27.68
CA ILE A 118 3.21 -24.49 -28.42
C ILE A 118 3.63 -25.63 -27.50
N GLU A 119 3.40 -26.86 -27.93
CA GLU A 119 3.86 -28.06 -27.23
C GLU A 119 5.03 -28.65 -28.02
N ASP A 120 6.19 -28.75 -27.39
CA ASP A 120 7.39 -29.36 -27.97
C ASP A 120 8.00 -30.38 -26.99
N GLU A 121 9.07 -31.07 -27.42
CA GLU A 121 9.79 -32.04 -26.57
C GLU A 121 10.36 -31.42 -25.27
N ASP A 122 10.66 -30.12 -25.28
CA ASP A 122 11.12 -29.33 -24.13
C ASP A 122 9.99 -28.92 -23.15
N GLY A 123 8.73 -29.26 -23.47
CA GLY A 123 7.55 -28.92 -22.69
C GLY A 123 6.68 -27.81 -23.31
N ILE A 124 5.91 -27.12 -22.47
CA ILE A 124 4.91 -26.13 -22.87
C ILE A 124 5.54 -24.74 -23.03
N ALA A 125 5.44 -24.17 -24.22
CA ALA A 125 5.88 -22.81 -24.53
C ALA A 125 4.71 -21.94 -25.04
N MET A 126 4.89 -20.61 -24.98
CA MET A 126 3.93 -19.66 -25.52
C MET A 126 4.51 -18.89 -26.71
N PRO A 127 3.69 -18.53 -27.71
CA PRO A 127 4.13 -17.71 -28.81
C PRO A 127 4.23 -16.24 -28.41
N HIS A 128 4.75 -15.45 -29.33
CA HIS A 128 4.68 -14.00 -29.20
C HIS A 128 3.24 -13.48 -29.33
N GLN A 129 2.78 -12.79 -28.29
CA GLN A 129 1.55 -11.99 -28.37
C GLN A 129 1.85 -10.63 -29.01
N TRP A 130 1.43 -10.43 -30.25
CA TRP A 130 1.75 -9.24 -31.04
C TRP A 130 0.67 -8.17 -30.95
N LEU A 131 1.09 -6.91 -30.79
CA LEU A 131 0.26 -5.71 -30.93
C LEU A 131 0.71 -4.91 -32.15
N GLU A 132 -0.25 -4.50 -32.99
CA GLU A 132 0.02 -3.74 -34.21
C GLU A 132 0.21 -2.24 -33.94
N GLY A 133 1.22 -1.65 -34.57
CA GLY A 133 1.42 -0.22 -34.69
C GLY A 133 1.72 0.54 -33.40
N ASN A 134 1.62 1.87 -33.48
CA ASN A 134 1.95 2.81 -32.39
C ASN A 134 3.34 2.55 -31.78
N LEU A 135 4.31 2.17 -32.62
CA LEU A 135 5.68 1.87 -32.21
C LEU A 135 6.42 3.15 -31.77
N PRO A 136 7.38 3.05 -30.84
CA PRO A 136 8.19 4.20 -30.44
C PRO A 136 9.01 4.74 -31.61
N VAL A 137 9.31 6.05 -31.57
CA VAL A 137 10.25 6.66 -32.52
C VAL A 137 11.60 5.95 -32.37
N SER A 138 12.28 5.68 -33.48
CA SER A 138 13.50 4.86 -33.57
C SER A 138 13.33 3.37 -33.26
N ALA A 139 12.10 2.84 -33.27
CA ALA A 139 11.89 1.40 -33.23
C ALA A 139 12.66 0.71 -34.37
N LYS A 140 13.41 -0.33 -34.02
CA LYS A 140 14.16 -1.16 -34.97
C LYS A 140 13.58 -2.56 -35.03
N CYS A 141 13.57 -3.13 -36.23
CA CYS A 141 13.13 -4.49 -36.47
C CYS A 141 14.17 -5.49 -35.96
N ALA A 142 13.75 -6.43 -35.13
CA ALA A 142 14.63 -7.45 -34.54
C ALA A 142 15.17 -8.48 -35.56
N VAL A 143 14.65 -8.50 -36.80
CA VAL A 143 15.11 -9.40 -37.87
C VAL A 143 16.14 -8.72 -38.77
N CYS A 144 15.89 -7.47 -39.20
CA CYS A 144 16.70 -6.81 -40.22
C CYS A 144 17.42 -5.53 -39.75
N ASP A 145 17.26 -5.16 -38.47
CA ASP A 145 17.79 -3.95 -37.81
C ASP A 145 17.37 -2.59 -38.43
N LYS A 146 16.53 -2.60 -39.46
CA LYS A 146 15.98 -1.37 -40.08
C LYS A 146 14.85 -0.78 -39.23
N THR A 147 14.63 0.51 -39.37
CA THR A 147 13.55 1.23 -38.66
C THR A 147 12.18 0.66 -39.04
N CYS A 148 11.33 0.45 -38.04
CA CYS A 148 9.97 -0.06 -38.19
C CYS A 148 8.95 0.85 -37.50
N GLY A 149 7.70 0.78 -37.94
CA GLY A 149 6.61 1.65 -37.54
C GLY A 149 6.29 2.72 -38.60
N SER A 150 5.21 3.46 -38.37
CA SER A 150 4.77 4.53 -39.25
C SER A 150 4.16 5.67 -38.44
N VAL A 151 4.36 6.90 -38.92
CA VAL A 151 3.72 8.11 -38.39
C VAL A 151 2.40 8.44 -39.09
N LEU A 152 2.08 7.73 -40.18
CA LEU A 152 0.90 7.99 -41.03
C LEU A 152 -0.23 6.98 -40.78
N ARG A 153 0.08 5.81 -40.21
CA ARG A 153 -0.88 4.72 -39.98
C ARG A 153 -0.37 3.71 -38.95
N LEU A 154 -1.23 2.79 -38.54
CA LEU A 154 -0.80 1.56 -37.84
C LEU A 154 -0.02 0.66 -38.81
N GLN A 155 1.18 0.29 -38.41
CA GLN A 155 2.05 -0.57 -39.18
C GLN A 155 3.04 -1.26 -38.25
N ASP A 156 3.45 -2.48 -38.62
CA ASP A 156 4.44 -3.29 -37.93
C ASP A 156 3.98 -3.74 -36.53
N TRP A 157 4.76 -4.60 -35.88
CA TRP A 157 4.31 -5.36 -34.73
C TRP A 157 5.27 -5.24 -33.56
N LYS A 158 4.71 -5.23 -32.35
CA LYS A 158 5.46 -5.28 -31.09
C LYS A 158 4.95 -6.40 -30.21
N CYS A 159 5.85 -7.22 -29.69
CA CYS A 159 5.50 -8.25 -28.73
C CYS A 159 5.20 -7.64 -27.35
N LEU A 160 4.08 -8.01 -26.74
CA LEU A 160 3.67 -7.54 -25.41
C LEU A 160 4.56 -8.07 -24.28
N TRP A 161 5.29 -9.17 -24.50
CA TRP A 161 6.15 -9.82 -23.52
C TRP A 161 7.60 -9.40 -23.69
N CYS A 162 8.31 -9.99 -24.66
CA CYS A 162 9.74 -9.75 -24.89
C CYS A 162 10.10 -8.37 -25.48
N LYS A 163 9.10 -7.55 -25.84
CA LYS A 163 9.26 -6.21 -26.43
C LYS A 163 9.93 -6.14 -27.80
N ALA A 164 10.23 -7.29 -28.43
CA ALA A 164 10.69 -7.36 -29.81
C ALA A 164 9.72 -6.62 -30.74
N MET A 165 10.28 -5.90 -31.71
CA MET A 165 9.53 -5.18 -32.73
C MET A 165 9.93 -5.73 -34.09
N VAL A 166 8.98 -5.97 -34.97
CA VAL A 166 9.23 -6.58 -36.29
C VAL A 166 8.37 -5.94 -37.35
N HIS A 167 8.90 -5.82 -38.56
CA HIS A 167 8.08 -5.45 -39.72
C HIS A 167 7.00 -6.49 -39.98
N THR A 168 5.90 -6.09 -40.61
CA THR A 168 4.88 -7.05 -41.06
C THR A 168 5.48 -8.16 -41.93
N ALA A 169 6.38 -7.82 -42.86
CA ALA A 169 7.07 -8.80 -43.71
C ALA A 169 8.11 -9.66 -42.97
N CYS A 170 8.62 -9.20 -41.82
CA CYS A 170 9.61 -9.92 -41.02
C CYS A 170 8.98 -10.79 -39.92
N LYS A 171 7.67 -10.66 -39.68
CA LYS A 171 6.98 -11.30 -38.56
C LYS A 171 7.08 -12.82 -38.59
N ASP A 172 6.88 -13.42 -39.76
CA ASP A 172 6.92 -14.89 -39.91
C ASP A 172 8.35 -15.46 -39.97
N LEU A 173 9.36 -14.60 -40.14
CA LEU A 173 10.78 -14.97 -40.05
C LEU A 173 11.30 -14.97 -38.61
N TYR A 174 10.59 -14.31 -37.69
CA TYR A 174 10.99 -14.23 -36.29
C TYR A 174 10.60 -15.54 -35.56
N PRO A 175 11.42 -16.04 -34.61
CA PRO A 175 11.10 -17.26 -33.87
C PRO A 175 9.70 -17.24 -33.26
N ARG A 176 8.98 -18.37 -33.37
CA ARG A 176 7.61 -18.49 -32.85
C ARG A 176 7.56 -18.43 -31.33
N LYS A 177 8.52 -19.07 -30.63
CA LYS A 177 8.58 -19.15 -29.16
C LYS A 177 9.02 -17.83 -28.55
N CYS A 178 8.24 -17.30 -27.60
CA CYS A 178 8.58 -16.05 -26.93
C CYS A 178 9.59 -16.27 -25.79
N PRO A 179 10.75 -15.58 -25.79
CA PRO A 179 11.73 -15.71 -24.72
C PRO A 179 11.42 -14.85 -23.48
N LEU A 180 10.25 -14.19 -23.42
CA LEU A 180 9.82 -13.23 -22.38
C LEU A 180 10.69 -11.96 -22.22
N GLY A 181 11.89 -11.93 -22.82
CA GLY A 181 12.77 -10.77 -22.89
C GLY A 181 13.64 -10.58 -21.65
N GLN A 182 14.00 -9.32 -21.36
CA GLN A 182 14.96 -8.96 -20.32
C GLN A 182 14.56 -9.44 -18.92
N CYS A 183 13.27 -9.36 -18.57
CA CYS A 183 12.78 -9.73 -17.23
C CYS A 183 12.37 -11.20 -17.10
N LYS A 184 12.88 -12.11 -17.96
CA LYS A 184 12.43 -13.52 -18.01
C LYS A 184 12.51 -14.26 -16.66
N VAL A 185 13.49 -13.92 -15.81
CA VAL A 185 13.68 -14.56 -14.50
C VAL A 185 12.66 -14.08 -13.47
N SER A 186 12.23 -12.82 -13.60
CA SER A 186 11.25 -12.18 -12.72
C SER A 186 9.82 -12.51 -13.15
N ILE A 187 9.56 -12.70 -14.44
CA ILE A 187 8.24 -12.96 -14.99
C ILE A 187 7.78 -14.39 -14.67
N ILE A 188 6.63 -14.53 -14.00
CA ILE A 188 5.82 -15.74 -14.08
C ILE A 188 5.16 -15.81 -15.47
N PRO A 189 5.54 -16.75 -16.35
CA PRO A 189 4.89 -16.87 -17.65
C PRO A 189 3.43 -17.30 -17.48
N PRO A 190 2.51 -16.89 -18.37
CA PRO A 190 1.14 -17.37 -18.36
C PRO A 190 1.03 -18.90 -18.36
N THR A 191 1.98 -19.60 -19.01
CA THR A 191 2.04 -21.07 -19.02
C THR A 191 2.28 -21.72 -17.65
N ALA A 192 2.67 -20.93 -16.65
CA ALA A 192 2.86 -21.40 -15.26
C ALA A 192 1.59 -21.29 -14.40
N LEU A 193 0.55 -20.60 -14.87
CA LEU A 193 -0.68 -20.36 -14.10
C LEU A 193 -1.83 -21.18 -14.69
N ASN A 194 -2.11 -22.33 -14.06
CA ASN A 194 -2.76 -23.46 -14.75
C ASN A 194 -4.19 -23.77 -14.24
N SER A 195 -4.51 -23.48 -12.98
CA SER A 195 -5.85 -23.74 -12.42
C SER A 195 -6.17 -22.85 -11.24
N ILE A 196 -7.46 -22.69 -10.94
CA ILE A 196 -7.94 -22.17 -9.67
C ILE A 196 -8.03 -23.36 -8.69
N ASP A 197 -7.56 -23.20 -7.45
CA ASP A 197 -7.65 -24.20 -6.39
C ASP A 197 -9.06 -24.25 -5.79
N SER A 198 -9.30 -25.23 -4.92
CA SER A 198 -10.60 -25.46 -4.27
C SER A 198 -11.11 -24.25 -3.48
N ASP A 199 -10.21 -23.34 -3.10
CA ASP A 199 -10.51 -22.12 -2.35
C ASP A 199 -10.77 -20.91 -3.27
N GLY A 200 -10.72 -21.08 -4.60
CA GLY A 200 -10.95 -20.01 -5.55
C GLY A 200 -9.70 -19.20 -5.91
N PHE A 201 -8.48 -19.67 -5.60
CA PHE A 201 -7.21 -18.98 -5.86
C PHE A 201 -6.36 -19.66 -6.92
N TRP A 202 -5.62 -18.90 -7.74
CA TRP A 202 -4.79 -19.49 -8.78
C TRP A 202 -3.63 -20.34 -8.20
N LYS A 203 -3.43 -21.53 -8.77
CA LYS A 203 -2.29 -22.42 -8.51
C LYS A 203 -1.24 -22.17 -9.58
N ALA A 204 -0.09 -21.69 -9.15
CA ALA A 204 1.09 -21.63 -9.99
C ALA A 204 1.82 -22.98 -9.95
N THR A 205 2.26 -23.44 -11.12
CA THR A 205 3.16 -24.60 -11.28
C THR A 205 4.47 -24.03 -11.76
N CYS A 206 5.53 -24.16 -10.97
CA CYS A 206 6.82 -23.55 -11.30
C CYS A 206 7.42 -24.26 -12.53
N PRO A 207 7.62 -23.57 -13.68
CA PRO A 207 8.41 -24.14 -14.76
C PRO A 207 9.87 -24.17 -14.32
N PRO A 208 10.68 -25.16 -14.74
CA PRO A 208 12.12 -25.22 -14.43
C PRO A 208 12.90 -23.96 -14.80
N SER A 209 12.36 -23.12 -15.70
CA SER A 209 12.96 -21.86 -16.16
C SER A 209 12.76 -20.65 -15.22
N CYS A 210 11.91 -20.74 -14.20
CA CYS A 210 11.59 -19.62 -13.30
C CYS A 210 12.27 -19.79 -11.93
N ALA A 211 13.58 -19.55 -11.87
CA ALA A 211 14.36 -19.77 -10.65
C ALA A 211 14.02 -18.80 -9.49
N SER A 212 13.45 -17.62 -9.78
CA SER A 212 13.14 -16.61 -8.75
C SER A 212 12.10 -15.58 -9.24
N PRO A 213 10.79 -15.92 -9.21
CA PRO A 213 9.73 -15.03 -9.66
C PRO A 213 9.61 -13.78 -8.78
N LEU A 214 9.11 -12.70 -9.35
CA LEU A 214 8.93 -11.42 -8.68
C LEU A 214 7.44 -11.13 -8.41
N LEU A 215 7.09 -10.92 -7.15
CA LEU A 215 5.81 -10.39 -6.70
C LEU A 215 5.94 -8.88 -6.47
N VAL A 216 5.09 -8.08 -7.10
CA VAL A 216 5.12 -6.62 -6.96
C VAL A 216 3.86 -6.12 -6.28
N PHE A 217 4.06 -5.41 -5.18
CA PHE A 217 3.01 -4.64 -4.51
C PHE A 217 3.23 -3.15 -4.77
N VAL A 218 2.20 -2.45 -5.20
CA VAL A 218 2.26 -1.00 -5.44
C VAL A 218 1.17 -0.33 -4.63
N ASN A 219 1.52 0.68 -3.84
CA ASN A 219 0.54 1.57 -3.26
C ASN A 219 0.17 2.64 -4.30
N SER A 220 -1.02 2.54 -4.90
CA SER A 220 -1.46 3.46 -5.95
C SER A 220 -1.59 4.91 -5.50
N LYS A 221 -1.81 5.17 -4.20
CA LYS A 221 -1.94 6.52 -3.62
C LYS A 221 -0.60 7.14 -3.21
N SER A 222 0.50 6.38 -3.19
CA SER A 222 1.81 6.89 -2.80
C SER A 222 2.42 7.84 -3.84
N GLY A 223 3.15 8.84 -3.34
CA GLY A 223 3.94 9.78 -4.14
C GLY A 223 3.11 10.60 -5.11
N ASP A 224 2.08 11.32 -4.66
CA ASP A 224 1.23 12.16 -5.53
C ASP A 224 0.67 11.40 -6.75
N ASN A 225 0.09 10.22 -6.50
CA ASN A 225 -0.46 9.32 -7.53
C ASN A 225 0.57 8.77 -8.54
N GLN A 226 1.88 8.91 -8.27
CA GLN A 226 2.92 8.24 -9.05
C GLN A 226 2.80 6.71 -8.97
N GLY A 227 2.27 6.19 -7.85
CA GLY A 227 1.94 4.76 -7.69
C GLY A 227 1.10 4.20 -8.85
N VAL A 228 0.11 4.94 -9.35
CA VAL A 228 -0.70 4.52 -10.51
C VAL A 228 0.15 4.36 -11.79
N LYS A 229 1.13 5.26 -12.01
CA LYS A 229 2.03 5.18 -13.18
C LYS A 229 2.92 3.94 -13.08
N PHE A 230 3.53 3.71 -11.92
CA PHE A 230 4.34 2.52 -11.66
C PHE A 230 3.53 1.24 -11.80
N LEU A 231 2.33 1.17 -11.21
CA LEU A 231 1.43 0.02 -11.32
C LEU A 231 1.18 -0.35 -12.79
N ARG A 232 0.86 0.63 -13.64
CA ARG A 232 0.70 0.44 -15.08
C ARG A 232 1.99 -0.06 -15.74
N ARG A 233 3.14 0.53 -15.40
CA ARG A 233 4.44 0.19 -15.97
C ARG A 233 4.89 -1.23 -15.60
N PHE A 234 4.63 -1.67 -14.37
CA PHE A 234 4.84 -3.03 -13.92
C PHE A 234 3.94 -4.01 -14.67
N LYS A 235 2.62 -3.75 -14.78
CA LYS A 235 1.69 -4.61 -15.55
C LYS A 235 2.07 -4.73 -17.03
N GLN A 236 2.65 -3.68 -17.61
CA GLN A 236 3.18 -3.72 -18.97
C GLN A 236 4.42 -4.61 -19.08
N SER A 237 5.32 -4.57 -18.10
CA SER A 237 6.64 -5.23 -18.16
C SER A 237 6.56 -6.69 -17.69
N LEU A 238 5.86 -6.94 -16.60
CA LEU A 238 5.68 -8.24 -15.95
C LEU A 238 4.32 -8.86 -16.32
N ASN A 239 4.05 -10.11 -15.90
CA ASN A 239 2.71 -10.66 -16.02
C ASN A 239 1.77 -9.87 -15.08
N PRO A 240 0.65 -9.30 -15.56
CA PRO A 240 -0.29 -8.58 -14.71
C PRO A 240 -0.64 -9.33 -13.43
N ALA A 241 -0.76 -10.67 -13.50
CA ALA A 241 -1.03 -11.59 -12.39
C ALA A 241 -0.06 -11.48 -11.19
N GLN A 242 1.14 -10.91 -11.36
CA GLN A 242 2.13 -10.75 -10.29
C GLN A 242 2.20 -9.32 -9.74
N VAL A 243 1.31 -8.42 -10.19
CA VAL A 243 1.32 -7.00 -9.84
C VAL A 243 0.01 -6.63 -9.14
N PHE A 244 0.11 -6.33 -7.85
CA PHE A 244 -1.04 -6.05 -6.98
C PHE A 244 -1.03 -4.61 -6.50
N ASP A 245 -2.21 -4.00 -6.44
CA ASP A 245 -2.39 -2.69 -5.82
C ASP A 245 -2.74 -2.89 -4.34
N LEU A 246 -1.90 -2.38 -3.44
CA LEU A 246 -2.13 -2.49 -2.00
C LEU A 246 -3.43 -1.82 -1.57
N MET A 247 -3.84 -0.77 -2.27
CA MET A 247 -5.07 -0.06 -1.94
C MET A 247 -6.32 -0.79 -2.43
N ASN A 248 -6.17 -1.80 -3.27
CA ASN A 248 -7.26 -2.59 -3.83
C ASN A 248 -6.98 -4.09 -3.62
N GLY A 249 -7.50 -4.66 -2.53
CA GLY A 249 -7.35 -6.09 -2.20
C GLY A 249 -6.19 -6.45 -1.27
N GLY A 250 -5.29 -5.50 -0.96
CA GLY A 250 -4.22 -5.68 0.03
C GLY A 250 -3.15 -6.72 -0.37
N PRO A 251 -2.21 -7.04 0.55
CA PRO A 251 -1.10 -7.94 0.24
C PRO A 251 -1.44 -9.44 0.29
N HIS A 252 -2.53 -9.81 0.99
CA HIS A 252 -2.85 -11.21 1.30
C HIS A 252 -2.98 -12.09 0.05
N LEU A 253 -3.73 -11.61 -0.95
CA LEU A 253 -4.00 -12.36 -2.17
C LEU A 253 -2.72 -12.71 -2.94
N GLY A 254 -1.84 -11.71 -3.13
CA GLY A 254 -0.59 -11.91 -3.85
C GLY A 254 0.36 -12.86 -3.12
N LEU A 255 0.42 -12.76 -1.79
CA LEU A 255 1.24 -13.66 -0.97
C LEU A 255 0.72 -15.10 -0.99
N ARG A 256 -0.61 -15.31 -0.94
CA ARG A 256 -1.22 -16.63 -1.03
C ARG A 256 -0.96 -17.30 -2.38
N LEU A 257 -0.99 -16.52 -3.47
CA LEU A 257 -0.62 -17.00 -4.81
C LEU A 257 0.85 -17.49 -4.86
N PHE A 258 1.74 -16.76 -4.18
CA PHE A 258 3.17 -17.03 -4.21
C PHE A 258 3.65 -18.04 -3.15
N GLN A 259 2.83 -18.38 -2.16
CA GLN A 259 3.14 -19.35 -1.09
C GLN A 259 3.57 -20.73 -1.60
N LYS A 260 3.17 -21.10 -2.83
CA LYS A 260 3.52 -22.38 -3.46
C LYS A 260 4.91 -22.40 -4.11
N PHE A 261 5.59 -21.27 -4.21
CA PHE A 261 6.96 -21.21 -4.72
C PHE A 261 7.96 -21.40 -3.59
N ASP A 262 9.01 -22.20 -3.83
CA ASP A 262 10.04 -22.46 -2.83
C ASP A 262 10.78 -21.19 -2.42
N ASN A 263 11.16 -20.37 -3.40
CA ASN A 263 11.80 -19.08 -3.21
C ASN A 263 11.25 -18.05 -4.20
N PHE A 264 11.00 -16.83 -3.73
CA PHE A 264 10.56 -15.72 -4.59
C PHE A 264 11.00 -14.36 -4.04
N ARG A 265 10.94 -13.33 -4.90
CA ARG A 265 11.27 -11.96 -4.54
C ARG A 265 10.00 -11.13 -4.45
N ILE A 266 9.98 -10.18 -3.53
CA ILE A 266 8.89 -9.22 -3.34
C ILE A 266 9.47 -7.82 -3.53
N LEU A 267 8.80 -7.00 -4.35
CA LEU A 267 9.09 -5.58 -4.46
C LEU A 267 7.90 -4.78 -3.97
N VAL A 268 8.09 -3.98 -2.93
CA VAL A 268 7.05 -3.09 -2.40
C VAL A 268 7.33 -1.67 -2.85
N CYS A 269 6.38 -1.08 -3.58
CA CYS A 269 6.46 0.28 -4.09
C CYS A 269 5.57 1.19 -3.24
N GLY A 270 6.16 1.99 -2.37
CA GLY A 270 5.47 2.79 -1.37
C GLY A 270 6.44 3.38 -0.35
N GLY A 271 5.90 3.88 0.76
CA GLY A 271 6.68 4.27 1.94
C GLY A 271 6.73 3.18 3.01
N ASP A 272 7.36 3.49 4.14
CA ASP A 272 7.62 2.56 5.24
C ASP A 272 6.34 1.89 5.78
N GLY A 273 5.22 2.62 5.85
CA GLY A 273 3.93 2.05 6.26
C GLY A 273 3.40 0.97 5.32
N SER A 274 3.62 1.10 4.00
CA SER A 274 3.23 0.08 3.02
C SER A 274 4.13 -1.15 3.13
N VAL A 275 5.43 -0.95 3.35
CA VAL A 275 6.38 -2.04 3.59
C VAL A 275 6.03 -2.79 4.87
N GLY A 276 5.76 -2.07 5.98
CA GLY A 276 5.34 -2.65 7.24
C GLY A 276 4.05 -3.47 7.13
N TRP A 277 3.09 -3.03 6.32
CA TRP A 277 1.86 -3.80 6.08
C TRP A 277 2.14 -5.13 5.38
N VAL A 278 2.94 -5.11 4.29
CA VAL A 278 3.33 -6.34 3.56
C VAL A 278 4.12 -7.27 4.47
N LEU A 279 5.09 -6.74 5.23
CA LEU A 279 5.89 -7.50 6.18
C LEU A 279 5.04 -8.14 7.29
N SER A 280 4.03 -7.45 7.80
CA SER A 280 3.09 -8.01 8.79
C SER A 280 2.28 -9.18 8.22
N GLU A 281 1.91 -9.11 6.94
CA GLU A 281 1.18 -10.20 6.28
C GLU A 281 2.08 -11.41 5.97
N ILE A 282 3.35 -11.15 5.62
CA ILE A 282 4.38 -12.20 5.48
C ILE A 282 4.56 -12.98 6.78
N ASP A 283 4.56 -12.29 7.93
CA ASP A 283 4.68 -12.94 9.25
C ASP A 283 3.47 -13.85 9.52
N LYS A 284 2.25 -13.37 9.27
CA LYS A 284 1.02 -14.16 9.46
C LYS A 284 1.02 -15.44 8.64
N LEU A 285 1.53 -15.37 7.40
CA LEU A 285 1.64 -16.51 6.50
C LEU A 285 2.93 -17.32 6.68
N SER A 286 3.80 -16.92 7.61
CA SER A 286 5.09 -17.56 7.91
C SER A 286 6.02 -17.73 6.68
N LEU A 287 6.02 -16.76 5.76
CA LEU A 287 6.76 -16.84 4.47
C LEU A 287 8.20 -16.31 4.55
N HIS A 288 8.65 -15.88 5.73
CA HIS A 288 9.94 -15.19 5.94
C HIS A 288 11.19 -15.97 5.50
N LYS A 289 11.11 -17.31 5.38
CA LYS A 289 12.22 -18.15 4.86
C LYS A 289 12.24 -18.27 3.34
N GLN A 290 11.11 -18.03 2.68
CA GLN A 290 10.91 -18.24 1.24
C GLN A 290 11.05 -16.94 0.44
N CYS A 291 10.75 -15.79 1.05
CA CYS A 291 10.69 -14.52 0.33
C CYS A 291 11.86 -13.58 0.65
N GLN A 292 12.32 -12.85 -0.36
CA GLN A 292 13.27 -11.75 -0.23
C GLN A 292 12.58 -10.44 -0.57
N LEU A 293 12.67 -9.42 0.28
CA LEU A 293 11.95 -8.16 0.11
C LEU A 293 12.87 -7.01 -0.33
N GLY A 294 12.50 -6.34 -1.42
CA GLY A 294 13.06 -5.08 -1.89
C GLY A 294 12.04 -3.94 -1.77
N VAL A 295 12.54 -2.71 -1.68
CA VAL A 295 11.72 -1.51 -1.55
C VAL A 295 11.97 -0.57 -2.72
N LEU A 296 10.89 -0.11 -3.35
CA LEU A 296 10.92 1.00 -4.28
C LEU A 296 10.32 2.24 -3.57
N PRO A 297 11.15 3.21 -3.17
CA PRO A 297 10.69 4.35 -2.37
C PRO A 297 9.77 5.26 -3.19
N LEU A 298 8.49 5.35 -2.81
CA LEU A 298 7.51 6.24 -3.43
C LEU A 298 6.88 7.16 -2.37
N GLY A 299 6.96 8.47 -2.58
CA GLY A 299 6.42 9.48 -1.67
C GLY A 299 7.34 9.79 -0.49
N THR A 300 6.76 10.06 0.68
CA THR A 300 7.47 10.44 1.91
C THR A 300 7.55 9.27 2.90
N GLY A 301 8.54 9.30 3.81
CA GLY A 301 8.77 8.22 4.78
C GLY A 301 9.33 6.96 4.11
N ASN A 302 10.60 7.05 3.69
CA ASN A 302 11.32 5.98 2.99
C ASN A 302 12.61 5.63 3.75
N ASP A 303 12.56 5.62 5.08
CA ASP A 303 13.74 5.45 5.92
C ASP A 303 14.33 4.05 5.75
N LEU A 304 13.47 3.03 5.63
CA LEU A 304 13.90 1.66 5.37
C LEU A 304 14.59 1.54 4.00
N ALA A 305 14.06 2.22 2.97
CA ALA A 305 14.67 2.21 1.64
C ALA A 305 16.07 2.85 1.64
N ARG A 306 16.28 3.94 2.40
CA ARG A 306 17.58 4.59 2.56
C ARG A 306 18.58 3.67 3.29
N VAL A 307 18.16 3.06 4.39
CA VAL A 307 19.00 2.14 5.18
C VAL A 307 19.42 0.91 4.36
N LEU A 308 18.50 0.37 3.56
CA LEU A 308 18.76 -0.78 2.69
C LEU A 308 19.52 -0.42 1.40
N GLY A 309 19.77 0.86 1.14
CA GLY A 309 20.54 1.33 -0.02
C GLY A 309 19.74 1.43 -1.33
N TRP A 310 18.40 1.40 -1.28
CA TRP A 310 17.52 1.59 -2.44
C TRP A 310 17.32 3.08 -2.80
N GLY A 311 17.72 3.99 -1.92
CA GLY A 311 17.63 5.44 -2.11
C GLY A 311 16.45 6.09 -1.40
N GLY A 312 16.27 7.40 -1.61
CA GLY A 312 15.29 8.22 -0.89
C GLY A 312 13.98 8.47 -1.65
N SER A 313 13.99 8.45 -2.98
CA SER A 313 12.81 8.60 -3.83
C SER A 313 13.08 8.02 -5.22
N CYS A 314 12.02 7.61 -5.91
CA CYS A 314 12.05 7.21 -7.31
C CYS A 314 10.85 7.82 -8.05
N ASP A 315 11.08 8.92 -8.77
CA ASP A 315 10.00 9.70 -9.37
C ASP A 315 9.75 9.39 -10.86
N ASP A 316 10.65 8.61 -11.48
CA ASP A 316 10.65 8.34 -12.93
C ASP A 316 10.41 6.85 -13.24
N ASP A 317 9.26 6.55 -13.87
CA ASP A 317 8.88 5.19 -14.26
C ASP A 317 9.66 4.67 -15.48
N THR A 318 10.42 5.53 -16.17
CA THR A 318 11.29 5.11 -17.28
C THR A 318 12.49 4.30 -16.79
N GLN A 319 12.92 4.49 -15.54
CA GLN A 319 14.02 3.77 -14.91
C GLN A 319 13.64 2.34 -14.51
N LEU A 320 12.36 1.96 -14.63
CA LEU A 320 11.88 0.67 -14.15
C LEU A 320 12.68 -0.56 -14.66
N PRO A 321 13.07 -0.65 -15.95
CA PRO A 321 13.88 -1.78 -16.42
C PRO A 321 15.22 -1.90 -15.68
N GLN A 322 15.87 -0.76 -15.38
CA GLN A 322 17.14 -0.73 -14.65
C GLN A 322 16.94 -1.12 -13.18
N ILE A 323 15.82 -0.73 -12.57
CA ILE A 323 15.48 -1.11 -11.20
C ILE A 323 15.25 -2.61 -11.09
N LEU A 324 14.51 -3.20 -12.03
CA LEU A 324 14.31 -4.66 -12.08
C LEU A 324 15.64 -5.41 -12.23
N GLU A 325 16.54 -4.91 -13.08
CA GLU A 325 17.88 -5.48 -13.24
C GLU A 325 18.75 -5.34 -11.98
N LYS A 326 18.66 -4.19 -11.28
CA LYS A 326 19.30 -4.01 -9.96
C LYS A 326 18.73 -4.97 -8.92
N LEU A 327 17.42 -5.19 -8.91
CA LEU A 327 16.75 -6.13 -8.00
C LEU A 327 17.14 -7.59 -8.27
N GLU A 328 17.42 -7.95 -9.52
CA GLU A 328 17.92 -9.29 -9.89
C GLU A 328 19.35 -9.53 -9.42
N ARG A 329 20.17 -8.48 -9.29
CA ARG A 329 21.57 -8.58 -8.85
C ARG A 329 21.81 -8.17 -7.40
N ALA A 330 20.76 -7.77 -6.68
CA ALA A 330 20.88 -7.25 -5.33
C ALA A 330 21.31 -8.34 -4.34
N SER A 331 22.17 -7.97 -3.38
CA SER A 331 22.52 -8.82 -2.25
C SER A 331 21.45 -8.77 -1.16
N THR A 332 21.18 -9.90 -0.52
CA THR A 332 20.26 -9.97 0.62
C THR A 332 20.96 -9.58 1.92
N LYS A 333 20.19 -8.97 2.84
CA LYS A 333 20.61 -8.68 4.21
C LYS A 333 19.48 -9.09 5.16
N MET A 334 19.84 -9.59 6.34
CA MET A 334 18.87 -9.88 7.39
C MET A 334 18.34 -8.57 7.97
N LEU A 335 17.03 -8.52 8.22
CA LEU A 335 16.35 -7.39 8.81
C LEU A 335 15.77 -7.81 10.17
N ASP A 336 16.20 -7.14 11.23
CA ASP A 336 15.67 -7.37 12.57
C ASP A 336 14.26 -6.82 12.69
N ARG A 337 13.39 -7.56 13.40
CA ARG A 337 11.98 -7.22 13.54
C ARG A 337 11.53 -7.26 14.99
N TRP A 338 10.86 -6.18 15.42
CA TRP A 338 10.31 -6.07 16.77
C TRP A 338 8.83 -6.44 16.78
N SER A 339 8.44 -7.24 17.76
CA SER A 339 7.05 -7.53 18.09
C SER A 339 6.69 -6.77 19.38
N ILE A 340 5.90 -5.71 19.24
CA ILE A 340 5.52 -4.83 20.35
C ILE A 340 4.12 -5.21 20.82
N MET A 341 4.00 -5.61 22.08
CA MET A 341 2.70 -5.81 22.75
C MET A 341 2.47 -4.66 23.73
N SER A 342 1.40 -3.89 23.51
CA SER A 342 0.96 -2.84 24.43
C SER A 342 -0.25 -3.33 25.23
N TYR A 343 -0.25 -3.08 26.53
CA TYR A 343 -1.39 -3.29 27.40
C TYR A 343 -1.80 -1.95 28.00
N GLU A 344 -3.08 -1.64 27.92
CA GLU A 344 -3.63 -0.47 28.59
C GLU A 344 -3.74 -0.80 30.08
N LEU A 345 -2.89 -0.18 30.89
CA LEU A 345 -3.04 -0.22 32.33
C LEU A 345 -4.32 0.55 32.65
N LYS A 346 -5.34 -0.15 33.17
CA LYS A 346 -6.41 0.51 33.91
C LYS A 346 -5.75 1.14 35.12
N LEU A 347 -5.42 2.43 35.02
CA LEU A 347 -5.17 3.24 36.19
C LEU A 347 -6.39 3.04 37.10
N PRO A 348 -6.20 2.75 38.40
CA PRO A 348 -7.31 2.63 39.33
C PRO A 348 -8.18 3.87 39.17
N ALA A 349 -9.48 3.66 38.99
CA ALA A 349 -10.42 4.75 38.81
C ALA A 349 -10.22 5.72 39.97
N LYS A 350 -9.77 6.95 39.67
CA LYS A 350 -9.94 8.05 40.63
C LYS A 350 -11.42 8.07 40.99
N PRO A 351 -11.79 8.01 42.28
CA PRO A 351 -13.20 8.11 42.67
C PRO A 351 -13.78 9.37 42.03
N SER A 352 -14.89 9.21 41.34
CA SER A 352 -15.59 10.28 40.65
C SER A 352 -15.94 11.39 41.65
N ILE A 353 -15.31 12.55 41.51
CA ILE A 353 -15.78 13.79 42.14
C ILE A 353 -16.52 14.57 41.04
N LEU A 354 -17.79 14.86 41.34
CA LEU A 354 -18.70 15.71 40.56
C LEU A 354 -18.10 17.11 40.35
N PRO A 355 -18.56 17.89 39.35
CA PRO A 355 -17.92 19.15 39.00
C PRO A 355 -18.10 20.17 40.13
N VAL A 356 -17.01 20.49 40.81
CA VAL A 356 -16.97 21.62 41.76
C VAL A 356 -15.75 22.48 41.45
N THR A 357 -16.05 23.76 41.37
CA THR A 357 -15.25 24.98 41.16
C THR A 357 -13.79 24.97 41.60
N ALA A 358 -12.92 25.46 40.71
CA ALA A 358 -11.64 26.22 40.82
C ALA A 358 -10.82 26.34 42.14
N GLU A 359 -11.04 25.54 43.18
CA GLU A 359 -10.31 25.64 44.46
C GLU A 359 -9.34 24.46 44.70
N GLU A 360 -9.41 23.36 43.94
CA GLU A 360 -8.59 22.15 44.17
C GLU A 360 -7.13 22.23 43.65
N SER A 361 -6.73 23.32 43.01
CA SER A 361 -5.36 23.45 42.47
C SER A 361 -4.30 23.82 43.51
N GLU A 362 -4.71 24.20 44.73
CA GLU A 362 -3.80 24.62 45.81
C GLU A 362 -3.44 23.46 46.77
N GLU A 363 -4.36 22.53 47.08
CA GLU A 363 -4.09 21.40 47.99
C GLU A 363 -3.10 20.37 47.42
N CYS A 364 -3.13 20.15 46.09
CA CYS A 364 -2.21 19.22 45.42
C CYS A 364 -0.76 19.73 45.42
N GLN A 365 -0.54 21.04 45.58
CA GLN A 365 0.81 21.61 45.65
C GLN A 365 1.39 21.57 47.06
N ILE A 366 0.55 21.67 48.10
CA ILE A 366 0.98 21.63 49.52
C ILE A 366 1.40 20.21 49.91
N SER A 367 0.65 19.19 49.49
CA SER A 367 0.98 17.78 49.74
C SER A 367 2.35 17.36 49.17
N ALA A 368 2.74 17.91 48.01
CA ALA A 368 4.07 17.64 47.43
C ALA A 368 5.23 18.24 48.25
N TYR A 369 5.01 19.38 48.92
CA TYR A 369 5.99 19.94 49.84
C TYR A 369 6.10 19.12 51.12
N GLU A 370 4.97 18.64 51.66
CA GLU A 370 4.95 17.76 52.84
C GLU A 370 5.70 16.44 52.59
N ASP A 371 5.47 15.80 51.43
CA ASP A 371 6.16 14.57 51.04
C ASP A 371 7.67 14.77 50.86
N SER A 372 8.07 15.91 50.27
CA SER A 372 9.49 16.28 50.10
C SER A 372 10.18 16.53 51.44
N VAL A 373 9.53 17.27 52.34
CA VAL A 373 10.02 17.54 53.71
C VAL A 373 10.16 16.25 54.51
N ALA A 374 9.16 15.38 54.47
CA ALA A 374 9.19 14.10 55.16
C ALA A 374 10.32 13.19 54.63
N ALA A 375 10.51 13.14 53.30
CA ALA A 375 11.57 12.33 52.70
C ALA A 375 12.99 12.81 53.07
N HIS A 376 13.21 14.13 53.13
CA HIS A 376 14.52 14.69 53.49
C HIS A 376 14.79 14.62 55.00
N LEU A 377 13.78 14.79 55.86
CA LEU A 377 13.91 14.56 57.31
C LEU A 377 14.22 13.09 57.62
N ALA A 378 13.56 12.14 56.94
CA ALA A 378 13.85 10.72 57.08
C ALA A 378 15.29 10.36 56.66
N LYS A 379 15.83 11.02 55.63
CA LYS A 379 17.24 10.85 55.21
C LYS A 379 18.23 11.45 56.20
N ILE A 380 17.86 12.51 56.92
CA ILE A 380 18.70 13.11 57.97
C ILE A 380 18.72 12.22 59.22
N LEU A 381 17.58 11.67 59.61
CA LEU A 381 17.45 10.85 60.83
C LEU A 381 18.05 9.45 60.69
N ASN A 382 18.01 8.86 59.49
CA ASN A 382 18.38 7.47 59.27
C ASN A 382 19.74 7.28 58.55
N SER A 383 20.50 8.34 58.31
CA SER A 383 21.79 8.24 57.59
C SER A 383 22.98 8.52 58.50
N ASP A 384 23.92 7.57 58.52
CA ASP A 384 25.17 7.68 59.27
C ASP A 384 26.28 8.43 58.50
N GLN A 385 26.00 8.85 57.26
CA GLN A 385 26.95 9.58 56.41
C GLN A 385 26.76 11.10 56.53
N HIS A 386 27.75 11.78 57.11
CA HIS A 386 27.74 13.24 57.28
C HIS A 386 27.49 14.02 55.98
N SER A 387 27.97 13.55 54.84
CA SER A 387 27.74 14.18 53.53
C SER A 387 26.27 14.18 53.11
N VAL A 388 25.56 13.07 53.35
CA VAL A 388 24.13 12.88 53.02
C VAL A 388 23.24 13.70 53.93
N VAL A 389 23.61 13.80 55.21
CA VAL A 389 22.93 14.66 56.19
C VAL A 389 23.04 16.13 55.79
N ILE A 390 24.25 16.59 55.43
CA ILE A 390 24.47 17.98 55.01
C ILE A 390 23.74 18.30 53.70
N SER A 391 23.77 17.40 52.71
CA SER A 391 23.06 17.63 51.44
C SER A 391 21.55 17.64 51.62
N SER A 392 21.01 16.75 52.44
CA SER A 392 19.57 16.68 52.71
C SER A 392 19.08 17.88 53.52
N ALA A 393 19.90 18.38 54.47
CA ALA A 393 19.59 19.60 55.21
C ALA A 393 19.56 20.85 54.32
N LYS A 394 20.47 20.97 53.34
CA LYS A 394 20.47 22.08 52.37
C LYS A 394 19.20 22.08 51.52
N ILE A 395 18.83 20.92 50.95
CA ILE A 395 17.64 20.78 50.10
C ILE A 395 16.37 21.06 50.91
N LEU A 396 16.32 20.62 52.17
CA LEU A 396 15.21 20.92 53.07
C LEU A 396 15.07 22.43 53.32
N CYS A 397 16.18 23.13 53.58
CA CYS A 397 16.17 24.58 53.77
C CYS A 397 15.72 25.35 52.50
N GLU A 398 16.12 24.89 51.31
CA GLU A 398 15.66 25.47 50.04
C GLU A 398 14.16 25.23 49.82
N THR A 399 13.69 24.00 50.06
CA THR A 399 12.28 23.61 49.91
C THR A 399 11.37 24.45 50.80
N VAL A 400 11.77 24.70 52.06
CA VAL A 400 11.02 25.55 53.00
C VAL A 400 11.06 27.02 52.57
N LYS A 401 12.19 27.53 52.07
CA LYS A 401 12.30 28.91 51.56
C LYS A 401 11.39 29.15 50.37
N ASP A 402 11.35 28.21 49.42
CA ASP A 402 10.51 28.30 48.24
C ASP A 402 9.02 28.25 48.60
N PHE A 403 8.65 27.41 49.57
CA PHE A 403 7.30 27.34 50.10
C PHE A 403 6.87 28.68 50.74
N VAL A 404 7.72 29.26 51.59
CA VAL A 404 7.47 30.57 52.23
C VAL A 404 7.33 31.68 51.19
N ALA A 405 8.22 31.71 50.17
CA ALA A 405 8.15 32.69 49.10
C ALA A 405 6.86 32.56 48.26
N LYS A 406 6.37 31.33 48.07
CA LYS A 406 5.14 31.05 47.34
C LYS A 406 3.90 31.50 48.12
N ILE A 407 3.85 31.23 49.43
CA ILE A 407 2.79 31.73 50.31
C ILE A 407 2.76 33.27 50.33
N GLY A 408 3.92 33.92 50.36
CA GLY A 408 4.03 35.38 50.31
C GLY A 408 3.39 35.97 49.05
N LYS A 409 3.63 35.36 47.87
CA LYS A 409 3.05 35.81 46.59
C LYS A 409 1.53 35.62 46.50
N THR A 410 0.97 34.61 47.16
CA THR A 410 -0.48 34.42 47.26
C THR A 410 -1.17 35.45 48.15
N TYR A 411 -0.46 36.04 49.12
CA TYR A 411 -1.00 37.09 50.00
C TYR A 411 -0.97 38.49 49.39
N GLU A 412 -0.11 38.77 48.40
CA GLU A 412 -0.08 40.07 47.68
C GLU A 412 -1.11 40.15 46.53
N LYS A 413 -1.44 39.00 45.91
CA LYS A 413 -2.43 38.86 44.83
C LYS A 413 -3.86 39.39 45.10
N PRO A 414 -4.41 39.37 46.33
CA PRO A 414 -5.77 39.86 46.58
C PRO A 414 -5.88 41.39 46.55
N MET A 415 -4.78 42.13 46.80
CA MET A 415 -4.81 43.59 46.84
C MET A 415 -4.83 44.21 45.43
N GLU A 416 -4.05 43.69 44.49
CA GLU A 416 -4.00 44.21 43.11
C GLU A 416 -5.29 43.90 42.32
N ASN A 417 -5.90 42.73 42.54
CA ASN A 417 -7.13 42.32 41.85
C ASN A 417 -8.38 43.11 42.28
N ALA A 418 -8.39 43.69 43.49
CA ALA A 418 -9.49 44.50 43.98
C ALA A 418 -9.50 45.90 43.33
N GLU A 419 -8.32 46.48 43.09
CA GLU A 419 -8.19 47.81 42.47
C GLU A 419 -8.51 47.79 40.97
N GLU A 420 -8.15 46.71 40.25
CA GLU A 420 -8.46 46.56 38.82
C GLU A 420 -9.95 46.28 38.54
N ALA A 421 -10.62 45.54 39.44
CA ALA A 421 -12.04 45.24 39.30
C ALA A 421 -12.93 46.49 39.47
N ASP A 422 -12.57 47.39 40.38
CA ASP A 422 -13.32 48.63 40.64
C ASP A 422 -13.11 49.66 39.51
N ALA A 423 -11.92 49.70 38.92
CA ALA A 423 -11.62 50.53 37.75
C ALA A 423 -12.37 50.07 36.47
N MET A 424 -12.61 48.76 36.30
CA MET A 424 -13.39 48.23 35.19
C MET A 424 -14.90 48.48 35.34
N ALA A 425 -15.43 48.46 36.57
CA ALA A 425 -16.85 48.68 36.83
C ALA A 425 -17.30 50.12 36.50
N ILE A 426 -16.42 51.12 36.62
CA ILE A 426 -16.71 52.52 36.33
C ILE A 426 -16.75 52.82 34.82
N LYS A 427 -16.03 52.06 33.99
CA LYS A 427 -15.98 52.26 32.52
C LYS A 427 -17.16 51.70 31.74
N VAL A 428 -18.01 50.86 32.34
CA VAL A 428 -19.15 50.21 31.67
C VAL A 428 -20.47 50.98 31.90
N ARG A 429 -20.44 52.11 32.64
CA ARG A 429 -21.63 52.92 32.96
C ARG A 429 -21.65 54.35 32.40
N LEU A 430 -20.80 54.64 31.42
CA LEU A 430 -20.85 55.83 30.55
C LEU A 430 -20.82 55.36 29.09
#